data_AF-A0A833PCI1-F1
#
_entry.id   AF-A0A833PCI1-F1
#
_cell.length_a   1.000
_cell.length_b   1.000
_cell.length_c   1.000
_cell.angle_alpha   90.00
_cell.angle_beta   90.00
_cell.angle_gamma   90.00
#
_symmetry.space_group_name_H-M   'P 1'
#
loop_
_entity.id
_entity.type
_entity.pdbx_description
1 polymer ?
#
loop_
_entity_poly.entity_id
_entity_poly.type
_entity_poly.pdbx_seq_one_letter_code
_entity_poly.pdbx_strand_id
1 'polypeptide(L)'
;MLKKLFMLFCLCFMWQAPAQAKGLLVFNTGDEMFKVGAFPQELISQYEDLKSLNVGYKCSHFGILWADIKTWDCTLVGMTDAEPDTFYELPDDVIASLSKNPEYQENKMQRNFWNHYGIFIMILAIIALIFMGRKAKD
;
A
#
# COMPACT_ATOMS: atom_id res chain seq x y z
N MET A 1 -10.36 -34.79 -2.73
CA MET A 1 -10.86 -33.81 -1.73
C MET A 1 -10.47 -32.37 -2.05
N LEU A 2 -9.27 -32.12 -2.59
CA LEU A 2 -8.80 -30.78 -2.97
C LEU A 2 -9.75 -29.99 -3.91
N LYS A 3 -10.35 -30.65 -4.92
CA LYS A 3 -11.36 -30.02 -5.80
C LYS A 3 -12.59 -29.52 -5.06
N LYS A 4 -13.06 -30.25 -4.03
CA LYS A 4 -14.25 -29.86 -3.25
C LYS A 4 -13.93 -28.69 -2.32
N LEU A 5 -12.72 -28.66 -1.76
CA LEU A 5 -12.24 -27.56 -0.93
C LEU A 5 -12.03 -26.27 -1.74
N PHE A 6 -11.48 -26.39 -2.95
CA PHE A 6 -11.33 -25.27 -3.88
C PHE A 6 -12.69 -24.71 -4.34
N MET A 7 -13.65 -25.59 -4.63
CA MET A 7 -15.00 -25.19 -5.02
C MET A 7 -15.74 -24.48 -3.86
N LEU A 8 -15.55 -24.96 -2.63
CA LEU A 8 -16.10 -24.33 -1.42
C LEU A 8 -15.47 -22.95 -1.18
N PHE A 9 -14.15 -22.81 -1.39
CA PHE A 9 -13.45 -21.52 -1.30
C PHE A 9 -14.01 -20.52 -2.33
N CYS A 10 -14.17 -20.92 -3.60
CA CYS A 10 -14.76 -20.07 -4.64
C CYS A 10 -16.21 -19.65 -4.32
N LEU A 11 -17.01 -20.54 -3.73
CA LEU A 11 -18.40 -20.26 -3.32
C LEU A 11 -18.47 -19.22 -2.19
N CYS A 12 -17.50 -19.22 -1.27
CA CYS A 12 -17.45 -18.22 -0.19
C CYS A 12 -17.16 -16.79 -0.71
N PHE A 13 -16.44 -16.63 -1.83
CA PHE A 13 -16.21 -15.31 -2.45
C PHE A 13 -17.43 -14.78 -3.21
N MET A 14 -18.41 -15.63 -3.54
CA MET A 14 -19.60 -15.22 -4.29
C MET A 14 -20.74 -14.69 -3.41
N TRP A 15 -20.63 -14.78 -2.08
CA TRP A 15 -21.68 -14.34 -1.15
C TRP A 15 -21.53 -12.87 -0.69
N GLN A 16 -20.60 -12.10 -1.27
CA GLN A 16 -20.48 -10.67 -0.96
C GLN A 16 -21.47 -9.89 -1.85
N ALA A 17 -22.60 -9.49 -1.26
CA ALA A 17 -23.60 -8.59 -1.85
C ALA A 17 -23.01 -7.18 -2.12
N PRO A 18 -23.66 -6.32 -2.93
CA PRO A 18 -22.98 -5.45 -3.87
C PRO A 18 -22.44 -4.17 -3.20
N ALA A 19 -21.14 -4.13 -2.91
CA ALA A 19 -20.40 -2.91 -3.20
C ALA A 19 -20.29 -2.83 -4.73
N GLN A 20 -20.76 -1.74 -5.33
CA GLN A 20 -20.75 -1.56 -6.78
C GLN A 20 -19.33 -1.44 -7.35
N ALA A 21 -18.58 -2.54 -7.38
CA ALA A 21 -17.48 -2.74 -8.30
C ALA A 21 -18.01 -3.72 -9.36
N LYS A 22 -18.34 -3.22 -10.56
CA LYS A 22 -18.86 -4.02 -11.68
C LYS A 22 -17.79 -4.95 -12.32
N GLY A 23 -16.92 -5.55 -11.52
CA GLY A 23 -15.84 -6.41 -11.99
C GLY A 23 -15.47 -7.48 -10.98
N LEU A 24 -15.10 -8.65 -11.49
CA LEU A 24 -14.44 -9.73 -10.73
C LEU A 24 -13.13 -9.27 -10.06
N LEU A 25 -12.64 -8.07 -10.42
CA LEU A 25 -11.40 -7.46 -9.95
C LEU A 25 -11.72 -6.14 -9.27
N VAL A 26 -11.29 -5.99 -8.03
CA VAL A 26 -11.32 -4.73 -7.28
C VAL A 26 -10.16 -3.88 -7.78
N PHE A 27 -10.45 -2.71 -8.33
CA PHE A 27 -9.43 -1.71 -8.67
C PHE A 27 -9.40 -0.66 -7.59
N ASN A 28 -8.21 -0.37 -7.06
CA ASN A 28 -8.00 0.64 -6.04
C ASN A 28 -7.18 1.77 -6.64
N THR A 29 -7.71 2.99 -6.53
CA THR A 29 -7.04 4.23 -6.93
C THR A 29 -7.32 5.29 -5.90
N GLY A 30 -6.31 6.08 -5.57
CA GLY A 30 -6.46 7.17 -4.62
C GLY A 30 -5.11 7.65 -4.14
N ASP A 31 -5.13 8.28 -2.96
CA ASP A 31 -3.95 8.60 -2.19
C ASP A 31 -3.76 7.52 -1.11
N GLU A 32 -2.54 7.03 -0.99
CA GLU A 32 -2.14 6.12 0.08
C GLU A 32 -0.96 6.71 0.86
N MET A 33 -1.02 6.51 2.17
CA MET A 33 -0.08 7.08 3.12
C MET A 33 0.94 6.03 3.54
N PHE A 34 2.22 6.29 3.30
CA PHE A 34 3.32 5.39 3.64
C PHE A 34 4.19 6.00 4.73
N LYS A 35 4.25 5.33 5.88
CA LYS A 35 5.10 5.74 7.00
C LYS A 35 6.58 5.55 6.69
N VAL A 36 7.42 6.47 7.12
CA VAL A 36 8.87 6.34 7.02
C VAL A 36 9.48 6.16 8.42
N GLY A 37 9.21 7.09 9.33
CA GLY A 37 9.77 7.08 10.68
C GLY A 37 9.36 8.28 11.52
N ALA A 38 9.91 8.41 12.73
CA ALA A 38 9.71 9.59 13.57
C ALA A 38 10.47 10.80 13.02
N PHE A 39 10.04 12.02 13.35
CA PHE A 39 10.81 13.23 13.00
C PHE A 39 12.18 13.27 13.70
N PRO A 40 13.21 13.90 13.10
CA PRO A 40 14.50 14.08 13.74
C PRO A 40 14.40 15.08 14.90
N GLN A 41 15.22 14.89 15.92
CA GLN A 41 15.13 15.63 17.20
C GLN A 41 15.33 17.15 17.02
N GLU A 42 16.14 17.55 16.03
CA GLU A 42 16.39 18.95 15.70
C GLU A 42 15.12 19.65 15.24
N LEU A 43 14.29 18.98 14.43
CA LEU A 43 13.02 19.53 13.94
C LEU A 43 11.95 19.52 15.03
N ILE A 44 11.91 18.47 15.87
CA ILE A 44 10.99 18.40 17.02
C ILE A 44 11.26 19.56 18.00
N SER A 45 12.51 19.96 18.17
CA SER A 45 12.89 21.06 19.07
C SER A 45 12.45 22.43 18.54
N GLN A 46 12.24 22.55 17.22
CA GLN A 46 11.77 23.77 16.56
C GLN A 46 10.24 23.79 16.42
N TYR A 47 9.63 22.61 16.25
CA TYR A 47 8.20 22.42 16.05
C TYR A 47 7.71 21.33 17.01
N GLU A 48 7.20 21.74 18.16
CA GLU A 48 6.76 20.83 19.23
C GLU A 48 5.62 19.90 18.78
N ASP A 49 4.77 20.37 17.86
CA ASP A 49 3.65 19.60 17.27
C ASP A 49 4.12 18.36 16.48
N LEU A 50 5.38 18.34 16.01
CA LEU A 50 5.94 17.19 15.30
C LEU A 50 6.23 16.01 16.23
N LYS A 51 6.26 16.22 17.55
CA LYS A 51 6.57 15.19 18.54
C LYS A 51 5.55 14.04 18.55
N SER A 52 4.29 14.34 18.25
CA SER A 52 3.21 13.36 18.16
C SER A 52 3.00 12.80 16.75
N LEU A 53 3.78 13.25 15.77
CA LEU A 53 3.66 12.86 14.38
C LEU A 53 4.85 12.00 13.93
N ASN A 54 4.61 11.25 12.88
CA ASN A 54 5.62 10.53 12.12
C ASN A 54 5.76 11.19 10.74
N VAL A 55 6.96 11.10 10.17
CA VAL A 55 7.22 11.41 8.78
C VAL A 55 6.65 10.29 7.92
N GLY A 56 5.87 10.67 6.92
CA GLY A 56 5.41 9.77 5.89
C GLY A 56 5.34 10.45 4.53
N TYR A 57 4.93 9.67 3.53
CA TYR A 57 4.64 10.14 2.19
C TYR A 57 3.17 9.90 1.89
N LYS A 58 2.52 10.92 1.32
CA LYS A 58 1.26 10.75 0.60
C LYS A 58 1.59 10.50 -0.86
N CYS A 59 1.25 9.34 -1.39
CA CYS A 59 1.48 9.02 -2.80
C CYS A 59 0.16 8.67 -3.45
N SER A 60 -0.02 9.08 -4.71
CA SER A 60 -1.09 8.51 -5.52
C SER A 60 -0.72 7.09 -5.93
N HIS A 61 -1.72 6.20 -5.97
CA HIS A 61 -1.49 4.79 -6.27
C HIS A 61 -2.55 4.19 -7.19
N PHE A 62 -2.15 3.12 -7.89
CA PHE A 62 -3.03 2.23 -8.65
C PHE A 62 -2.73 0.79 -8.25
N GLY A 63 -3.78 0.07 -7.87
CA GLY A 63 -3.71 -1.31 -7.45
C GLY A 63 -4.87 -2.17 -7.93
N ILE A 64 -4.67 -3.48 -7.89
CA ILE A 64 -5.69 -4.50 -8.16
C ILE A 64 -5.75 -5.42 -6.94
N LEU A 65 -6.95 -5.70 -6.43
CA LEU A 65 -7.17 -6.55 -5.26
C LEU A 65 -6.29 -6.13 -4.07
N TRP A 66 -6.21 -4.82 -3.79
CA TRP A 66 -5.38 -4.24 -2.70
C TRP A 66 -3.88 -4.45 -2.83
N ALA A 67 -3.40 -4.97 -3.96
CA ALA A 67 -1.99 -5.00 -4.29
C ALA A 67 -1.66 -3.81 -5.18
N ASP A 68 -0.65 -3.02 -4.82
CA ASP A 68 -0.21 -1.90 -5.63
C ASP A 68 0.55 -2.38 -6.85
N ILE A 69 0.21 -1.80 -7.98
CA ILE A 69 0.95 -1.97 -9.23
C ILE A 69 1.93 -0.81 -9.40
N LYS A 70 1.51 0.41 -9.07
CA LYS A 70 2.33 1.61 -9.21
C LYS A 70 1.93 2.67 -8.19
N THR A 71 2.92 3.33 -7.61
CA THR A 71 2.79 4.57 -6.84
C THR A 71 3.51 5.71 -7.56
N TRP A 72 3.01 6.93 -7.44
CA TRP A 72 3.58 8.14 -8.03
C TRP A 72 3.12 9.39 -7.26
N ASP A 73 3.64 10.57 -7.63
CA ASP A 73 3.33 11.87 -7.01
C ASP A 73 3.44 11.87 -5.47
N CYS A 74 4.55 11.33 -4.96
CA CYS A 74 4.80 11.23 -3.53
C CYS A 74 5.22 12.57 -2.91
N THR A 75 4.50 12.99 -1.86
CA THR A 75 4.80 14.22 -1.09
C THR A 75 5.03 13.93 0.38
N LEU A 76 6.03 14.56 0.99
CA LEU A 76 6.31 14.46 2.43
C LEU A 76 5.18 15.10 3.26
N VAL A 77 4.71 14.37 4.27
CA VAL A 77 3.60 14.77 5.14
C VAL A 77 3.84 14.25 6.56
N GLY A 78 3.20 14.90 7.53
CA GLY A 78 3.06 14.38 8.88
C GLY A 78 1.90 13.39 8.95
N MET A 79 2.06 12.32 9.72
CA MET A 79 1.02 11.29 9.91
C MET A 79 1.01 10.77 11.34
N THR A 80 -0.14 10.30 11.81
CA THR A 80 -0.29 9.68 13.13
C THR A 80 -0.62 8.20 12.96
N ASP A 81 -0.17 7.36 13.91
CA ASP A 81 -0.54 5.94 13.91
C ASP A 81 -2.01 5.72 14.34
N ALA A 82 -2.64 6.71 14.99
CA ALA A 82 -4.03 6.63 15.43
C ALA A 82 -5.01 6.89 14.27
N GLU A 83 -4.62 7.71 13.30
CA GLU A 83 -5.46 8.16 12.19
C GLU A 83 -4.69 8.03 10.86
N PRO A 84 -4.52 6.80 10.34
CA PRO A 84 -3.64 6.52 9.20
C PRO A 84 -4.11 7.15 7.89
N ASP A 85 -5.39 7.49 7.78
CA ASP A 85 -6.00 8.13 6.61
C ASP A 85 -5.96 9.67 6.68
N THR A 86 -5.38 10.23 7.74
CA THR A 86 -5.22 11.69 7.90
C THR A 86 -3.77 12.10 7.72
N PHE A 87 -3.58 13.29 7.15
CA PHE A 87 -2.26 13.85 6.92
C PHE A 87 -2.19 15.30 7.40
N TYR A 88 -0.99 15.70 7.79
CA TYR A 88 -0.65 17.05 8.18
C TYR A 88 0.33 17.61 7.17
N GLU A 89 -0.01 18.75 6.60
CA GLU A 89 0.92 19.47 5.72
C GLU A 89 2.11 19.97 6.54
N LEU A 90 3.31 19.77 6.01
CA LEU A 90 4.54 20.19 6.65
C LEU A 90 4.99 21.55 6.09
N PRO A 91 5.58 22.41 6.92
CA PRO A 91 6.23 23.63 6.45
C PRO A 91 7.33 23.34 5.42
N ASP A 92 7.53 24.25 4.46
CA ASP A 92 8.50 24.08 3.37
C ASP A 92 9.95 23.87 3.86
N ASP A 93 10.33 24.48 4.98
CA ASP A 93 11.65 24.33 5.59
C ASP A 93 11.85 22.94 6.20
N VAL A 94 10.80 22.36 6.80
CA VAL A 94 10.78 20.99 7.31
C VAL A 94 10.93 20.01 6.15
N ILE A 95 10.15 20.20 5.08
CA ILE A 95 10.23 19.39 3.85
C ILE A 95 11.65 19.46 3.27
N ALA A 96 12.20 20.66 3.09
CA ALA A 96 13.54 20.85 2.54
C ALA A 96 14.66 20.22 3.39
N SER A 97 14.47 20.17 4.71
CA SER A 97 15.39 19.49 5.64
C SER A 97 15.30 17.97 5.51
N LEU A 98 14.08 17.43 5.50
CA LEU A 98 13.83 15.99 5.39
C LEU A 98 14.28 15.44 4.03
N SER A 99 14.01 16.14 2.92
CA SER A 99 14.39 15.69 1.57
C SER A 99 15.91 15.56 1.37
N LYS A 100 16.73 16.27 2.16
CA LYS A 100 18.20 16.16 2.13
C LYS A 100 18.72 14.98 2.94
N ASN A 101 17.91 14.43 3.83
CA ASN A 101 18.34 13.37 4.72
C ASN A 101 18.08 12.00 4.07
N PRO A 102 19.09 11.11 3.99
CA PRO A 102 18.96 9.80 3.35
C PRO A 102 17.98 8.85 4.06
N GLU A 103 17.68 9.07 5.34
CA GLU A 103 16.75 8.22 6.11
C GLU A 103 15.28 8.52 5.81
N TYR A 104 14.97 9.68 5.22
CA TYR A 104 13.60 10.10 4.91
C TYR A 104 13.29 10.07 3.40
N GLN A 105 14.11 9.37 2.62
CA GLN A 105 13.90 9.21 1.19
C GLN A 105 12.69 8.32 0.89
N GLU A 106 12.09 8.51 -0.28
CA GLU A 106 10.92 7.75 -0.74
C GLU A 106 11.16 6.22 -0.68
N ASN A 107 12.38 5.75 -0.98
CA ASN A 107 12.69 4.31 -0.89
C ASN A 107 12.71 3.73 0.54
N LYS A 108 12.56 4.56 1.58
CA LYS A 108 12.44 4.15 2.98
C LYS A 108 10.99 4.03 3.46
N MET A 109 10.03 4.30 2.57
CA MET A 109 8.60 4.10 2.84
C MET A 109 8.31 2.65 3.26
N GLN A 110 7.59 2.51 4.37
CA GLN A 110 7.11 1.25 4.89
C GLN A 110 5.83 0.89 4.13
N ARG A 111 5.92 -0.17 3.33
CA ARG A 111 4.80 -0.72 2.58
C ARG A 111 4.37 -2.05 3.21
N ASN A 112 3.07 -2.27 3.30
CA ASN A 112 2.57 -3.57 3.73
C ASN A 112 3.01 -4.66 2.74
N PHE A 113 3.23 -5.89 3.26
CA PHE A 113 3.66 -7.04 2.47
C PHE A 113 2.76 -7.26 1.24
N TRP A 114 1.44 -7.17 1.41
CA TRP A 114 0.50 -7.37 0.31
C TRP A 114 0.55 -6.24 -0.73
N ASN A 115 0.65 -4.99 -0.30
CA ASN A 115 0.79 -3.86 -1.23
C ASN A 115 2.06 -3.98 -2.07
N HIS A 116 3.16 -4.44 -1.46
CA HIS A 116 4.44 -4.55 -2.16
C HIS A 116 4.57 -5.81 -3.04
N TYR A 117 4.10 -6.96 -2.54
CA TYR A 117 4.32 -8.26 -3.20
C TYR A 117 3.08 -8.90 -3.82
N GLY A 118 1.88 -8.40 -3.52
CA GLY A 118 0.62 -9.02 -3.92
C GLY A 118 0.50 -9.21 -5.44
N ILE A 119 0.97 -8.24 -6.22
CA ILE A 119 0.94 -8.34 -7.69
C ILE A 119 1.83 -9.49 -8.21
N PHE A 120 3.00 -9.69 -7.62
CA PHE A 120 3.90 -10.79 -8.00
C PHE A 120 3.30 -12.14 -7.63
N ILE A 121 2.68 -12.23 -6.45
CA ILE A 121 1.97 -13.44 -6.01
C ILE A 121 0.83 -13.77 -6.98
N MET A 122 0.05 -12.78 -7.40
CA MET A 122 -1.03 -12.96 -8.38
C MET A 122 -0.51 -13.42 -9.75
N ILE A 123 0.58 -12.82 -10.24
CA ILE A 123 1.21 -13.24 -11.50
C ILE A 123 1.68 -14.69 -11.41
N LEU A 124 2.34 -15.06 -10.32
CA LEU A 124 2.81 -16.44 -10.10
C LEU A 124 1.64 -17.44 -10.03
N ALA A 125 0.53 -17.06 -9.38
CA ALA A 125 -0.66 -17.89 -9.31
C ALA A 125 -1.28 -18.14 -10.71
N ILE A 126 -1.36 -17.10 -11.54
CA ILE A 126 -1.87 -17.22 -12.93
C ILE A 126 -0.95 -18.15 -13.75
N ILE A 127 0.37 -17.95 -13.65
CA ILE A 127 1.36 -18.78 -14.34
C ILE A 127 1.20 -20.26 -13.91
N ALA A 128 1.12 -20.51 -12.60
CA ALA A 128 0.93 -21.86 -12.07
C ALA A 128 -0.36 -22.52 -12.57
N LEU A 129 -1.47 -21.78 -12.61
CA LEU A 129 -2.75 -22.26 -13.15
C LEU A 129 -2.65 -22.62 -14.63
N ILE A 130 -1.96 -21.82 -15.44
CA ILE A 130 -1.72 -22.10 -16.87
C ILE A 130 -0.93 -23.41 -17.03
N PHE A 131 0.15 -23.59 -16.26
CA PHE A 131 0.96 -24.80 -16.35
C PHE A 131 0.23 -26.06 -15.86
N MET A 132 -0.52 -25.97 -14.75
CA MET A 132 -1.34 -27.09 -14.28
C MET A 132 -2.45 -27.44 -15.28
N GLY A 133 -3.09 -26.43 -15.89
CA GLY A 133 -4.11 -26.63 -16.91
C GLY A 133 -3.58 -27.27 -18.18
N ARG A 134 -2.32 -27.00 -18.56
CA ARG A 134 -1.65 -27.67 -19.69
C ARG A 134 -1.33 -29.13 -19.34
N LYS A 135 -0.70 -29.38 -18.19
CA LYS A 135 -0.39 -30.75 -17.73
C LYS A 135 -1.61 -31.64 -17.51
N ALA A 136 -2.77 -31.07 -17.22
CA ALA A 136 -4.00 -31.84 -17.05
C ALA A 136 -4.67 -32.24 -18.38
N LYS A 137 -4.21 -31.68 -19.51
CA LYS A 137 -4.67 -32.03 -20.86
C LYS A 137 -3.77 -33.05 -21.56
N ASP A 138 -2.53 -33.18 -21.10
CA ASP A 138 -1.57 -34.22 -21.50
C ASP A 138 -1.79 -35.49 -20.66
#